data_AF-A0A0C9ZGR7-F1
#
_entry.id   AF-A0A0C9ZGR7-F1
#
_cell.length_a   1.000
_cell.length_b   1.000
_cell.length_c   1.000
_cell.angle_alpha   90.00
_cell.angle_beta   90.00
_cell.angle_gamma   90.00
#
_symmetry.space_group_name_H-M   'P 1'
#
loop_
_entity.id
_entity.type
_entity.pdbx_description
1 polymer ?
#
loop_
_entity_poly.entity_id
_entity_poly.type
_entity_poly.pdbx_seq_one_letter_code
_entity_poly.pdbx_strand_id
1 'polypeptide(L)'
;LCQQISKGLQWRSEAIRKVITRYNFQAGRLDPLRPPISWKDITQYSFLGEFNLLQHAQDDIREHMWAKPAVREATTKFFKLCRAKEEIMRLNVEMRCLQTAIHDEEREASQTIANF
;
A
#
# COMPACT_ATOMS: atom_id res chain seq x y z
N LEU A 1 8.27 19.41 -15.52
CA LEU A 1 7.91 18.16 -14.82
C LEU A 1 6.50 18.20 -14.20
N CYS A 2 6.16 19.16 -13.34
CA CYS A 2 4.84 19.21 -12.68
C CYS A 2 3.63 19.29 -13.64
N GLN A 3 3.75 20.05 -14.74
CA GLN A 3 2.65 20.16 -15.72
C GLN A 3 2.31 18.83 -16.43
N GLN A 4 3.31 17.98 -16.68
CA GLN A 4 3.09 16.68 -17.31
C GLN A 4 2.43 15.69 -16.34
N ILE A 5 2.81 15.76 -15.07
CA ILE A 5 2.19 14.98 -13.99
C ILE A 5 0.70 15.37 -13.85
N SER A 6 0.39 16.66 -13.80
CA SER A 6 -1.01 17.13 -13.73
C SER A 6 -1.85 16.71 -14.93
N LYS A 7 -1.30 16.80 -16.15
CA LYS A 7 -1.99 16.33 -17.37
C LYS A 7 -2.24 14.82 -17.33
N GLY A 8 -1.26 14.03 -16.89
CA GLY A 8 -1.40 12.59 -16.73
C GLY A 8 -2.48 12.20 -15.72
N LEU A 9 -2.54 12.91 -14.58
CA LEU A 9 -3.60 12.75 -13.58
C LEU A 9 -4.99 13.07 -14.13
N GLN A 10 -5.09 14.17 -14.89
CA GLN A 10 -6.36 14.56 -15.52
C GLN A 10 -6.84 13.50 -16.52
N TRP A 11 -5.97 13.06 -17.44
CA TRP A 11 -6.32 12.02 -18.41
C TRP A 11 -6.73 10.72 -17.75
N ARG A 12 -6.03 10.32 -16.68
CA ARG A 12 -6.40 9.13 -15.93
C ARG A 12 -7.78 9.29 -15.27
N SER A 13 -8.07 10.44 -14.68
CA SER A 13 -9.39 10.74 -14.10
C SER A 13 -10.50 10.68 -15.14
N GLU A 14 -10.30 11.29 -16.31
CA GLU A 14 -11.25 11.22 -17.42
C GLU A 14 -11.44 9.80 -17.96
N ALA A 15 -10.36 9.02 -18.08
CA ALA A 15 -10.41 7.63 -18.51
C ALA A 15 -11.24 6.78 -17.55
N ILE A 16 -11.01 6.90 -16.24
CA ILE A 16 -11.77 6.16 -15.23
C ILE A 16 -13.26 6.59 -15.27
N ARG A 17 -13.56 7.88 -15.47
CA ARG A 17 -14.97 8.34 -15.59
C ARG A 17 -15.66 7.66 -16.77
N LYS A 18 -15.00 7.62 -17.93
CA LYS A 18 -15.50 6.94 -19.13
C LYS A 18 -15.70 5.44 -18.88
N VAL A 19 -14.78 4.79 -18.19
CA VAL A 19 -14.89 3.37 -17.82
C VAL A 19 -16.09 3.11 -16.93
N ILE A 20 -16.35 3.94 -15.91
CA ILE A 20 -17.56 3.82 -15.08
C ILE A 20 -18.82 3.93 -15.90
N THR A 21 -18.93 4.98 -16.74
CA THR A 21 -20.11 5.17 -17.58
C THR A 21 -20.36 3.96 -18.47
N ARG A 22 -19.30 3.43 -19.09
CA ARG A 22 -19.39 2.24 -19.93
C ARG A 22 -19.77 1.00 -19.13
N TYR A 23 -19.18 0.79 -17.94
CA TYR A 23 -19.52 -0.32 -17.07
C TYR A 23 -20.99 -0.26 -16.64
N ASN A 24 -21.44 0.87 -16.10
CA ASN A 24 -22.82 1.04 -15.61
C ASN A 24 -23.85 0.83 -16.73
N PHE A 25 -23.55 1.30 -17.95
CA PHE A 25 -24.39 1.05 -19.12
C PHE A 25 -24.52 -0.44 -19.46
N GLN A 26 -23.42 -1.19 -19.40
CA GLN A 26 -23.44 -2.63 -19.68
C GLN A 26 -24.03 -3.45 -18.52
N ALA A 27 -23.74 -3.06 -17.28
CA ALA A 27 -24.24 -3.70 -16.06
C ALA A 27 -25.78 -3.74 -16.01
N GLY A 28 -26.44 -2.69 -16.49
CA GLY A 28 -27.90 -2.61 -16.62
C GLY A 28 -28.51 -3.46 -17.75
N ARG A 29 -27.67 -4.11 -18.57
CA ARG A 29 -28.09 -4.97 -19.69
C ARG A 29 -27.79 -6.46 -19.44
N LEU A 30 -27.17 -6.79 -18.31
CA LEU A 30 -26.88 -8.17 -17.91
C LEU A 30 -28.07 -8.79 -17.19
N ASP A 31 -28.18 -10.12 -17.28
CA ASP A 31 -29.08 -10.93 -16.49
C ASP A 31 -28.25 -11.94 -15.67
N PRO A 32 -28.18 -11.82 -14.33
CA PRO A 32 -28.86 -10.82 -13.49
C PRO A 32 -28.24 -9.41 -13.62
N LEU A 33 -29.05 -8.40 -13.35
CA LEU A 33 -28.64 -6.99 -13.29
C LEU A 33 -27.49 -6.81 -12.30
N ARG A 34 -26.40 -6.17 -12.72
CA ARG A 34 -25.27 -5.84 -11.83
C ARG A 34 -25.44 -4.43 -11.24
N PRO A 35 -25.05 -4.22 -9.97
CA PRO A 35 -25.15 -2.89 -9.34
C PRO A 35 -24.20 -1.89 -10.02
N PRO A 36 -24.65 -0.64 -10.21
CA PRO A 36 -23.81 0.42 -10.78
C PRO A 36 -22.72 0.83 -9.77
N ILE A 37 -21.59 1.29 -10.30
CA ILE A 37 -20.44 1.77 -9.53
C ILE A 37 -20.40 3.30 -9.62
N SER A 38 -20.19 3.96 -8.49
CA SER A 38 -20.03 5.42 -8.39
C SER A 38 -18.55 5.83 -8.30
N TRP A 39 -18.28 7.11 -8.54
CA TRP A 39 -16.94 7.68 -8.35
C TRP A 39 -16.44 7.53 -6.91
N LYS A 40 -17.35 7.64 -5.93
CA LYS A 40 -17.05 7.47 -4.51
C LYS A 40 -16.55 6.05 -4.23
N ASP A 41 -17.20 5.05 -4.80
CA ASP A 41 -16.80 3.66 -4.66
C ASP A 41 -15.40 3.44 -5.24
N ILE A 42 -15.12 4.00 -6.43
CA ILE A 42 -13.77 3.95 -7.02
C ILE A 42 -12.74 4.63 -6.14
N THR A 43 -13.02 5.79 -5.57
CA THR A 43 -12.03 6.44 -4.69
C THR A 43 -11.70 5.57 -3.48
N GLN A 44 -12.69 4.88 -2.93
CA GLN A 44 -12.47 3.89 -1.86
C GLN A 44 -11.64 2.70 -2.35
N TYR A 45 -11.89 2.17 -3.56
CA TYR A 45 -11.13 1.05 -4.15
C TYR A 45 -9.73 1.43 -4.66
N SER A 46 -9.51 2.66 -5.10
CA SER A 46 -8.23 3.13 -5.65
C SER A 46 -7.17 3.29 -4.56
N PHE A 47 -7.59 3.59 -3.32
CA PHE A 47 -6.71 3.58 -2.16
C PHE A 47 -6.23 2.16 -1.80
N LEU A 48 -6.98 1.14 -2.23
CA LEU A 48 -6.79 -0.24 -1.81
C LEU A 48 -5.79 -1.02 -2.69
N GLY A 49 -5.29 -0.47 -3.80
CA GLY A 49 -4.40 -1.23 -4.71
C GLY A 49 -5.10 -2.42 -5.41
N GLU A 50 -6.44 -2.45 -5.36
CA GLU A 50 -7.26 -3.65 -5.59
C GLU A 50 -7.94 -3.74 -6.95
N PHE A 51 -7.69 -2.79 -7.85
CA PHE A 51 -8.31 -2.84 -9.18
C PHE A 51 -8.01 -4.16 -9.92
N ASN A 52 -6.81 -4.72 -9.72
CA ASN A 52 -6.44 -6.02 -10.29
C ASN A 52 -7.09 -7.21 -9.57
N LEU A 53 -7.41 -7.08 -8.27
CA LEU A 53 -8.04 -8.16 -7.50
C LEU A 53 -9.51 -8.35 -7.90
N LEU A 54 -10.21 -7.24 -8.18
CA LEU A 54 -11.61 -7.23 -8.64
C LEU A 54 -11.78 -7.73 -10.10
N GLN A 55 -10.71 -7.71 -10.90
CA GLN A 55 -10.78 -8.17 -12.30
C GLN A 55 -10.86 -9.70 -12.42
N HIS A 56 -10.35 -10.44 -11.43
CA HIS A 56 -10.23 -11.90 -11.47
C HIS A 56 -11.23 -12.66 -10.59
N ALA A 57 -11.91 -11.97 -9.66
CA ALA A 57 -12.92 -12.60 -8.83
C ALA A 57 -14.27 -12.69 -9.58
N GLN A 58 -14.73 -13.91 -9.87
CA GLN A 58 -16.11 -14.14 -10.33
C GLN A 58 -17.13 -13.87 -9.22
N ASP A 59 -16.69 -13.97 -7.95
CA ASP A 59 -17.50 -13.67 -6.77
C ASP A 59 -17.30 -12.23 -6.30
N ASP A 60 -18.38 -11.61 -5.81
CA ASP A 60 -18.32 -10.26 -5.26
C ASP A 60 -17.57 -10.26 -3.91
N ILE A 61 -16.26 -10.05 -3.98
CA ILE A 61 -15.38 -10.04 -2.80
C ILE A 61 -15.73 -8.92 -1.80
N ARG A 62 -16.55 -7.94 -2.20
CA ARG A 62 -16.97 -6.82 -1.33
C ARG A 62 -17.76 -7.29 -0.11
N GLU A 63 -18.46 -8.42 -0.23
CA GLU A 63 -19.25 -8.99 0.86
C GLU A 63 -18.38 -9.65 1.95
N HIS A 64 -17.12 -9.98 1.64
CA HIS A 64 -16.24 -10.55 2.63
C HIS A 64 -15.85 -9.54 3.71
N MET A 65 -15.81 -10.00 4.96
CA MET A 65 -15.41 -9.18 6.11
C MET A 65 -14.04 -8.52 5.94
N TRP A 66 -13.09 -9.21 5.30
CA TRP A 66 -11.75 -8.67 5.02
C TRP A 66 -11.74 -7.58 3.95
N ALA A 67 -12.78 -7.48 3.11
CA ALA A 67 -12.91 -6.42 2.11
C ALA A 67 -13.57 -5.15 2.68
N LYS A 68 -14.25 -5.24 3.84
CA LYS A 68 -14.92 -4.09 4.49
C LYS A 68 -13.90 -3.03 4.91
N PRO A 69 -14.08 -1.74 4.54
CA PRO A 69 -13.09 -0.69 4.79
C PRO A 69 -12.63 -0.57 6.25
N ALA A 70 -13.58 -0.61 7.19
CA ALA A 70 -13.28 -0.49 8.62
C ALA A 70 -12.41 -1.65 9.14
N VAL A 71 -12.70 -2.88 8.68
CA VAL A 71 -11.92 -4.07 9.08
C VAL A 71 -10.49 -3.94 8.58
N ARG A 72 -10.30 -3.48 7.34
CA ARG A 72 -8.97 -3.32 6.74
C ARG A 72 -8.15 -2.23 7.37
N GLU A 73 -8.79 -1.11 7.70
CA GLU A 73 -8.14 -0.04 8.43
C GLU A 73 -7.65 -0.55 9.79
N ALA A 74 -8.49 -1.30 10.51
CA ALA A 74 -8.12 -1.94 11.77
C ALA A 74 -6.98 -2.95 11.58
N THR A 75 -7.05 -3.82 10.57
CA THR A 75 -6.01 -4.79 10.23
C THR A 75 -4.68 -4.12 9.90
N THR A 76 -4.70 -3.04 9.13
CA THR A 76 -3.50 -2.26 8.78
C THR A 76 -2.87 -1.65 10.04
N LYS A 77 -3.69 -1.04 10.91
CA LYS A 77 -3.21 -0.48 12.19
C LYS A 77 -2.65 -1.57 13.10
N PHE A 78 -3.32 -2.72 13.19
CA PHE A 78 -2.88 -3.87 13.96
C PHE A 78 -1.51 -4.37 13.48
N PHE A 79 -1.34 -4.61 12.18
CA PHE A 79 -0.06 -5.08 11.67
C PHE A 79 1.04 -4.02 11.76
N LYS A 80 0.74 -2.74 11.59
CA LYS A 80 1.71 -1.66 11.88
C LYS A 80 2.18 -1.71 13.33
N LEU A 81 1.28 -1.95 14.28
CA LEU A 81 1.63 -2.11 15.69
C LEU A 81 2.50 -3.35 15.94
N CYS A 82 2.16 -4.50 15.34
CA CYS A 82 2.99 -5.70 15.42
C CYS A 82 4.40 -5.45 14.89
N ARG A 83 4.51 -4.85 13.70
CA ARG A 83 5.81 -4.52 13.10
C ARG A 83 6.59 -3.51 13.91
N ALA A 84 5.94 -2.51 14.52
CA ALA A 84 6.61 -1.57 15.40
C ALA A 84 7.25 -2.28 16.61
N LYS A 85 6.58 -3.28 17.19
CA LYS A 85 7.15 -4.07 18.30
C LYS A 85 8.35 -4.91 17.86
N GLU A 86 8.27 -5.54 16.69
CA GLU A 86 9.39 -6.28 16.10
C GLU A 86 10.58 -5.35 15.82
N GLU A 87 10.31 -4.17 15.27
CA GLU A 87 11.33 -3.18 14.94
C GLU A 87 12.06 -2.67 16.19
N ILE A 88 11.35 -2.46 17.30
CA ILE A 88 11.99 -2.11 18.58
C ILE A 88 12.99 -3.20 19.00
N MET A 89 12.62 -4.48 18.90
CA MET A 89 13.53 -5.58 19.25
C MET A 89 14.75 -5.61 18.32
N ARG A 90 14.53 -5.44 17.01
CA ARG A 90 15.61 -5.39 16.02
C ARG A 90 16.56 -4.21 16.26
N LEU A 91 16.02 -3.02 16.50
CA LEU A 91 16.81 -1.82 16.77
C LEU A 91 17.67 -1.97 18.03
N ASN A 92 17.17 -2.64 19.08
CA ASN A 92 17.98 -2.91 20.28
C ASN A 92 19.22 -3.78 19.98
N VAL A 93 19.12 -4.71 19.03
CA VAL A 93 20.26 -5.52 18.59
C VAL A 93 21.20 -4.67 17.73
N GLU A 94 20.66 -3.94 16.76
CA GLU A 94 21.44 -3.09 15.85
C GLU A 94 22.22 -2.00 16.60
N MET A 95 21.64 -1.38 17.64
CA MET A 95 22.35 -0.40 18.47
C MET A 95 23.58 -0.99 19.15
N ARG A 96 23.48 -2.23 19.66
CA ARG A 96 24.61 -2.92 20.29
C ARG A 96 25.68 -3.27 19.27
N CYS A 97 25.27 -3.84 18.13
CA CYS A 97 26.18 -4.17 17.05
C CYS A 97 26.93 -2.93 16.54
N LEU A 98 26.23 -1.80 16.39
CA LEU A 98 26.82 -0.54 15.98
C LEU A 98 27.83 -0.02 17.01
N GLN A 99 27.48 -0.07 18.31
CA GLN A 99 28.41 0.31 19.37
C GLN A 99 29.68 -0.55 19.38
N THR A 100 29.53 -1.87 19.21
CA THR A 100 30.67 -2.78 19.10
C THR A 100 31.54 -2.44 17.89
N ALA A 101 30.93 -2.23 16.71
CA ALA A 101 31.65 -1.87 15.50
C ALA A 101 32.46 -0.57 15.65
N ILE A 102 31.90 0.46 16.29
CA ILE A 102 32.60 1.72 16.56
C ILE A 102 33.83 1.49 17.45
N HIS A 103 33.69 0.71 18.52
CA HIS A 103 34.81 0.42 19.42
C HIS A 103 35.89 -0.44 18.78
N ASP A 104 35.50 -1.41 17.96
CA ASP A 104 36.45 -2.25 17.22
C ASP A 104 37.25 -1.42 16.23
N GLU A 105 36.59 -0.51 15.48
CA GLU A 105 37.24 0.41 14.55
C GLU A 105 38.20 1.39 15.27
N GLU A 106 37.78 1.96 16.41
CA GLU A 106 38.62 2.84 17.24
C GLU A 106 39.89 2.10 17.72
N ARG A 107 39.74 0.83 18.12
CA ARG A 107 40.84 -0.01 18.55
C ARG A 107 41.79 -0.33 17.41
N GLU A 108 41.29 -0.70 16.24
CA GLU A 108 42.09 -0.96 15.04
C GLU A 108 42.88 0.28 14.60
N ALA A 109 42.23 1.45 14.58
CA ALA A 109 42.87 2.71 14.26
C ALA A 109 44.00 3.03 15.25
N SER A 110 43.74 2.90 16.56
CA SER A 110 44.74 3.15 17.61
C SER A 110 45.93 2.18 17.53
N GLN A 111 45.68 0.91 17.26
CA GLN A 111 46.74 -0.10 17.05
C GLN A 111 47.59 0.23 15.82
N THR A 112 46.95 0.64 14.73
CA THR A 112 47.65 1.03 13.50
C THR A 112 48.59 2.20 13.78
N ILE A 113 48.10 3.25 14.46
CA ILE A 113 48.92 4.42 14.84
C ILE A 113 50.10 4.02 15.73
N ALA A 114 49.90 3.13 16.71
CA ALA A 114 50.95 2.70 17.63
C ALA A 114 52.04 1.82 16.97
N ASN A 115 51.73 1.20 15.82
CA ASN A 115 52.64 0.35 15.06
C ASN A 115 53.42 1.12 13.96
N PHE A 116 53.17 2.43 13.82
CA PHE A 116 53.95 3.36 12.98
C PHE A 116 55.02 4.08 13.81
#